data_AF-A0A967EPE9-F1
#
_entry.id   AF-A0A967EPE9-F1
#
_cell.length_a   1.000
_cell.length_b   1.000
_cell.length_c   1.000
_cell.angle_alpha   90.00
_cell.angle_beta   90.00
_cell.angle_gamma   90.00
#
_symmetry.space_group_name_H-M   'P 1'
#
loop_
_entity.id
_entity.type
_entity.pdbx_description
1 polymer ?
#
loop_
_entity_poly.entity_id
_entity_poly.type
_entity_poly.pdbx_seq_one_letter_code
_entity_poly.pdbx_strand_id
1 'polypeptide(L)'
;MKAFVVTIIIIFSICFAQSAETDSLNIKHQVIGFDKIQHAAVSCLLTLSGQYVIVNKSGLDERKALSYSVSSAALIGLTKELSDWNRKDRHFNWGDMVANGVGIAIAILIITH
;
A
#
# COMPACT_ATOMS: atom_id res chain seq x y z
N MET A 1 17.58 -0.75 -17.64
CA MET A 1 16.81 0.40 -17.10
C MET A 1 15.42 0.03 -16.60
N LYS A 2 14.59 -0.72 -17.37
CA LYS A 2 13.20 -1.06 -16.99
C LYS A 2 13.09 -1.81 -15.64
N ALA A 3 13.93 -2.83 -15.42
CA ALA A 3 13.95 -3.57 -14.15
C ALA A 3 14.40 -2.70 -12.96
N PHE A 4 15.37 -1.81 -13.17
CA PHE A 4 15.94 -0.95 -12.12
C PHE A 4 14.93 0.03 -11.53
N VAL A 5 14.06 0.63 -12.37
CA VAL A 5 13.00 1.54 -11.91
C VAL A 5 11.95 0.79 -11.10
N VAL A 6 11.56 -0.41 -11.55
CA VAL A 6 10.62 -1.27 -10.80
C VAL A 6 11.22 -1.68 -9.46
N THR A 7 12.50 -2.03 -9.42
CA THR A 7 13.20 -2.36 -8.17
C THR A 7 13.27 -1.16 -7.22
N ILE A 8 13.47 0.06 -7.70
CA ILE A 8 13.45 1.28 -6.86
C ILE A 8 12.06 1.54 -6.28
N ILE A 9 10.99 1.36 -7.04
CA ILE A 9 9.62 1.51 -6.52
C ILE A 9 9.34 0.47 -5.44
N ILE A 10 9.76 -0.78 -5.66
CA ILE A 10 9.62 -1.87 -4.68
C ILE A 10 10.41 -1.52 -3.41
N ILE A 11 11.66 -1.08 -3.54
CA ILE A 11 12.50 -0.67 -2.40
C ILE A 11 11.90 0.53 -1.67
N PHE A 12 11.44 1.56 -2.38
CA PHE A 12 10.82 2.74 -1.77
C PHE A 12 9.53 2.39 -1.04
N SER A 13 8.73 1.49 -1.61
CA SER A 13 7.49 1.00 -0.98
C SER A 13 7.77 0.18 0.28
N ILE A 14 8.83 -0.64 0.27
CA ILE A 14 9.29 -1.39 1.45
C ILE A 14 9.79 -0.42 2.54
N CYS A 15 10.57 0.60 2.17
CA CYS A 15 11.02 1.62 3.13
C CYS A 15 9.86 2.42 3.74
N PHE A 16 8.80 2.70 2.97
CA PHE A 16 7.62 3.40 3.47
C PHE A 16 6.78 2.53 4.40
N ALA A 17 6.66 1.23 4.12
CA ALA A 17 6.00 0.27 5.01
C ALA A 17 6.63 0.21 6.40
N GLN A 18 7.94 0.49 6.49
CA GLN A 18 8.70 0.51 7.74
C GLN A 18 8.50 1.80 8.56
N SER A 19 8.12 2.91 7.92
CA SER A 19 7.85 4.21 8.57
C SER A 19 6.54 4.22 9.37
N ALA A 20 5.54 3.44 8.92
CA ALA A 20 4.26 3.28 9.61
C ALA A 20 4.37 2.57 10.98
N GLU A 21 5.55 2.06 11.36
CA GLU A 21 5.77 1.41 12.66
C GLU A 21 5.82 2.36 13.86
N THR A 22 5.83 3.68 13.67
CA THR A 22 6.10 4.62 14.78
C THR A 22 4.90 5.02 15.65
N ASP A 23 3.67 4.59 15.35
CA ASP A 23 2.48 5.12 16.04
C ASP A 23 1.66 4.08 16.83
N SER A 24 2.28 2.99 17.30
CA SER A 24 1.61 2.01 18.17
C SER A 24 1.81 2.25 19.68
N LEU A 25 2.16 3.47 20.10
CA LEU A 25 2.11 3.84 21.52
C LEU A 25 0.82 4.62 21.83
N ASN A 26 -0.21 3.82 22.14
CA ASN A 26 -1.28 4.19 23.08
C ASN A 26 -2.28 5.27 22.62
N ILE A 27 -3.14 4.96 21.63
CA ILE A 27 -4.53 5.45 21.63
C ILE A 27 -5.49 4.30 21.26
N LYS A 28 -6.15 3.79 22.31
CA LYS A 28 -7.50 3.20 22.38
C LYS A 28 -8.16 2.82 21.03
N HIS A 29 -8.33 1.51 20.82
CA HIS A 29 -9.26 0.85 19.90
C HIS A 29 -10.40 1.77 19.38
N GLN A 30 -10.19 2.38 18.21
CA GLN A 30 -11.26 3.03 17.46
C GLN A 30 -11.31 2.38 16.07
N VAL A 31 -12.45 1.75 15.77
CA VAL A 31 -12.71 1.03 14.52
C VAL A 31 -12.72 1.97 13.29
N ILE A 32 -12.70 3.29 13.52
CA ILE A 32 -12.57 4.37 12.54
C ILE A 32 -11.52 5.39 13.05
N GLY A 33 -10.33 4.90 13.40
CA GLY A 33 -9.22 5.76 13.84
C GLY A 33 -8.47 6.41 12.67
N PHE A 34 -7.70 7.47 12.96
CA PHE A 34 -6.79 8.13 12.00
C PHE A 34 -5.83 7.12 11.31
N ASP A 35 -5.44 6.08 12.04
CA ASP A 35 -4.71 4.91 11.57
C ASP A 35 -5.34 4.27 10.31
N LYS A 36 -6.66 4.05 10.30
CA LYS A 36 -7.37 3.47 9.13
C LYS A 36 -7.41 4.44 7.94
N ILE A 37 -7.46 5.74 8.21
CA ILE A 37 -7.38 6.76 7.15
C ILE A 37 -5.98 6.76 6.54
N GLN A 38 -4.93 6.65 7.35
CA GLN A 38 -3.55 6.54 6.86
C GLN A 38 -3.36 5.29 6.00
N HIS A 39 -3.89 4.14 6.43
CA HIS A 39 -3.86 2.90 5.65
C HIS A 39 -4.51 3.05 4.27
N ALA A 40 -5.71 3.65 4.22
CA ALA A 40 -6.37 3.94 2.96
C ALA A 40 -5.59 4.95 2.09
N ALA A 41 -5.08 6.04 2.69
CA ALA A 41 -4.36 7.07 1.97
C ALA A 41 -3.03 6.56 1.40
N VAL A 42 -2.25 5.83 2.19
CA VAL A 42 -0.97 5.24 1.77
C VAL A 42 -1.19 4.23 0.65
N SER A 43 -2.19 3.35 0.80
CA SER A 43 -2.49 2.36 -0.23
C SER A 43 -2.96 3.01 -1.53
N CYS A 44 -3.81 4.05 -1.45
CA CYS A 44 -4.24 4.83 -2.61
C CYS A 44 -3.05 5.50 -3.33
N LEU A 45 -2.19 6.20 -2.59
CA LEU A 45 -1.02 6.86 -3.14
C LEU A 45 -0.01 5.87 -3.72
N LEU A 46 0.19 4.71 -3.09
CA LEU A 46 1.05 3.65 -3.61
C LEU A 46 0.52 3.11 -4.95
N THR A 47 -0.79 2.86 -5.07
CA THR A 47 -1.38 2.42 -6.33
C THR A 47 -1.28 3.50 -7.41
N LEU A 48 -1.60 4.77 -7.11
CA LEU A 48 -1.51 5.88 -8.08
C LEU A 48 -0.07 6.12 -8.54
N SER A 49 0.87 6.20 -7.59
CA SER A 49 2.29 6.42 -7.92
C SER A 49 2.90 5.24 -8.66
N GLY A 50 2.60 4.01 -8.24
CA GLY A 50 3.00 2.79 -8.94
C GLY A 50 2.48 2.79 -10.38
N GLN A 51 1.19 3.09 -10.56
CA GLN A 51 0.59 3.19 -11.90
C GLN A 51 1.31 4.22 -12.76
N TYR A 52 1.46 5.45 -12.25
CA TYR A 52 2.10 6.54 -12.96
C TYR A 52 3.52 6.18 -13.38
N VAL A 53 4.34 5.64 -12.47
CA VAL A 53 5.73 5.31 -12.79
C VAL A 53 5.79 4.15 -13.78
N ILE A 54 4.96 3.12 -13.63
CA ILE A 54 4.95 1.98 -14.55
C ILE A 54 4.59 2.44 -15.97
N VAL A 55 3.50 3.20 -16.15
CA VAL A 55 3.11 3.73 -17.46
C VAL A 55 4.21 4.60 -18.05
N ASN A 56 4.70 5.58 -17.30
CA ASN A 56 5.59 6.62 -17.85
C ASN A 56 7.06 6.21 -17.96
N LYS A 57 7.52 5.19 -17.21
CA LYS A 57 8.94 4.83 -17.13
C LYS A 57 9.26 3.43 -17.60
N SER A 58 8.28 2.54 -17.73
CA SER A 58 8.52 1.16 -18.20
C SER A 58 8.03 0.90 -19.62
N GLY A 59 7.16 1.78 -20.16
CA GLY A 59 6.53 1.60 -21.47
C GLY A 59 5.50 0.46 -21.48
N LEU A 60 5.00 0.07 -20.30
CA LEU A 60 3.89 -0.87 -20.17
C LEU A 60 2.56 -0.16 -20.42
N ASP A 61 1.62 -0.90 -21.01
CA ASP A 61 0.25 -0.41 -21.20
C ASP A 61 -0.46 -0.18 -19.86
N GLU A 62 -1.41 0.75 -19.84
CA GLU A 62 -2.11 1.20 -18.65
C GLU A 62 -2.81 0.05 -17.91
N ARG A 63 -3.31 -0.94 -18.64
CA ARG A 63 -4.02 -2.09 -18.05
C ARG A 63 -3.06 -3.00 -17.28
N LYS A 64 -1.88 -3.31 -17.86
CA LYS A 64 -0.85 -4.07 -17.14
C LYS A 64 -0.27 -3.29 -15.98
N ALA A 65 -0.05 -1.99 -16.17
CA ALA A 65 0.39 -1.11 -15.10
C ALA A 65 -0.59 -1.15 -13.92
N LEU A 66 -1.90 -1.14 -14.20
CA LEU A 66 -2.94 -1.11 -13.18
C LEU A 66 -2.91 -2.40 -12.37
N SER A 67 -2.84 -3.54 -13.06
CA SER A 67 -2.71 -4.84 -12.40
C SER A 67 -1.49 -4.92 -11.51
N TYR A 68 -0.33 -4.40 -11.96
CA TYR A 68 0.89 -4.44 -11.18
C TYR A 68 0.87 -3.50 -9.98
N SER A 69 0.37 -2.28 -10.14
CA SER A 69 0.28 -1.29 -9.06
C SER A 69 -0.72 -1.68 -7.98
N VAL A 70 -1.86 -2.25 -8.37
CA VAL A 70 -2.85 -2.84 -7.44
C VAL A 70 -2.25 -4.03 -6.70
N SER A 71 -1.62 -4.95 -7.43
CA SER A 71 -1.02 -6.15 -6.83
C SER A 71 0.11 -5.79 -5.86
N SER A 72 0.96 -4.83 -6.21
CA SER A 72 2.03 -4.38 -5.32
C SER A 72 1.49 -3.74 -4.05
N ALA A 73 0.50 -2.84 -4.16
CA ALA A 73 -0.09 -2.19 -2.99
C ALA A 73 -0.78 -3.21 -2.07
N ALA A 74 -1.52 -4.17 -2.63
CA ALA A 74 -2.14 -5.25 -1.88
C ALA A 74 -1.12 -6.14 -1.17
N LEU A 75 -0.03 -6.52 -1.85
CA LEU A 75 1.05 -7.31 -1.26
C LEU A 75 1.75 -6.57 -0.13
N ILE A 76 1.99 -5.26 -0.27
CA ILE A 76 2.59 -4.44 0.79
C ILE A 76 1.69 -4.41 2.02
N GLY A 77 0.38 -4.14 1.84
CA GLY A 77 -0.59 -4.17 2.93
C GLY A 77 -0.67 -5.52 3.63
N LEU A 78 -0.72 -6.61 2.86
CA LEU A 78 -0.73 -7.97 3.40
C LEU A 78 0.55 -8.31 4.16
N THR A 79 1.71 -7.94 3.61
CA THR A 79 3.01 -8.22 4.21
C THR A 79 3.18 -7.48 5.53
N LYS A 80 2.67 -6.25 5.65
CA LYS A 80 2.69 -5.49 6.90
C LYS A 80 1.88 -6.22 7.98
N GLU A 81 0.64 -6.59 7.70
CA GLU A 81 -0.21 -7.29 8.67
C GLU A 81 0.34 -8.68 9.05
N LEU A 82 0.97 -9.37 8.10
CA LEU A 82 1.63 -10.65 8.38
C LEU A 82 2.91 -10.48 9.22
N SER A 83 3.66 -9.41 8.99
CA SER A 83 4.82 -9.04 9.80
C SER A 83 4.42 -8.69 11.23
N ASP A 84 3.32 -7.97 11.40
CA ASP A 84 2.76 -7.62 12.70
C ASP A 84 2.27 -8.85 13.47
N TRP A 85 1.66 -9.84 12.79
CA TRP A 85 1.32 -11.14 13.40
C TRP A 85 2.55 -11.82 14.02
N ASN A 86 3.70 -11.72 13.36
CA ASN A 86 4.91 -12.43 13.76
C ASN A 86 5.67 -11.76 14.91
N ARG A 87 5.25 -10.57 15.37
CA ARG A 87 5.90 -9.83 16.46
C ARG A 87 5.15 -10.07 17.77
N LYS A 88 5.92 -10.33 18.85
CA LYS A 88 5.36 -10.41 20.21
C LYS A 88 4.57 -9.13 20.47
N ASP A 89 3.29 -9.30 20.85
CA ASP A 89 2.34 -8.25 21.24
C ASP A 89 1.61 -7.51 20.11
N ARG A 90 1.70 -7.96 18.85
CA ARG A 90 0.86 -7.46 17.75
C ARG A 90 0.04 -8.57 17.09
N HIS A 91 -1.15 -8.19 16.63
CA HIS A 91 -2.09 -9.10 15.96
C HIS A 91 -2.44 -8.54 14.60
N PHE A 92 -2.75 -9.45 13.67
CA PHE A 92 -3.30 -9.09 12.37
C PHE A 92 -4.61 -8.32 12.51
N ASN A 93 -4.67 -7.15 11.90
CA ASN A 93 -5.83 -6.28 12.00
C ASN A 93 -6.63 -6.31 10.69
N TRP A 94 -7.77 -6.99 10.74
CA TRP A 94 -8.71 -7.01 9.61
C TRP A 94 -9.19 -5.60 9.20
N GLY A 95 -9.25 -4.66 10.14
CA GLY A 95 -9.61 -3.27 9.83
C GLY A 95 -8.57 -2.59 8.92
N ASP A 96 -7.29 -2.86 9.12
CA ASP A 96 -6.21 -2.32 8.28
C ASP A 96 -6.23 -2.93 6.88
N MET A 97 -6.54 -4.22 6.79
CA MET A 97 -6.71 -4.88 5.49
C MET A 97 -7.88 -4.26 4.70
N VAL A 98 -9.01 -4.00 5.35
CA VAL A 98 -10.16 -3.33 4.72
C VAL A 98 -9.80 -1.90 4.32
N ALA A 99 -9.12 -1.14 5.18
CA ALA A 99 -8.68 0.21 4.87
C ALA A 99 -7.72 0.26 3.67
N ASN A 100 -6.76 -0.66 3.59
CA ASN A 100 -5.87 -0.80 2.43
C ASN A 100 -6.69 -1.10 1.15
N GLY A 101 -7.66 -2.01 1.24
CA GLY A 101 -8.57 -2.33 0.14
C GLY A 101 -9.39 -1.12 -0.34
N VAL A 102 -9.91 -0.31 0.58
CA VAL A 102 -10.62 0.94 0.25
C VAL A 102 -9.69 1.92 -0.47
N GLY A 103 -8.46 2.09 0.00
CA GLY A 103 -7.46 2.93 -0.64
C GLY A 103 -7.17 2.50 -2.09
N ILE A 104 -6.97 1.20 -2.30
CA ILE A 104 -6.75 0.62 -3.63
C ILE A 104 -7.98 0.84 -4.53
N ALA A 105 -9.19 0.64 -4.01
CA ALA A 105 -10.43 0.85 -4.77
C ALA A 105 -10.60 2.30 -5.21
N ILE A 106 -10.30 3.27 -4.33
CA ILE A 106 -10.30 4.70 -4.68
C ILE A 106 -9.28 4.98 -5.79
N ALA A 107 -8.07 4.45 -5.68
CA ALA A 107 -7.06 4.63 -6.73
C ALA A 107 -7.49 4.03 -8.06
N ILE A 108 -8.10 2.84 -8.07
CA ILE A 108 -8.67 2.25 -9.30
C ILE A 108 -9.70 3.19 -9.92
N LEU A 109 -10.65 3.70 -9.12
CA LEU A 109 -11.67 4.63 -9.61
C LEU A 109 -11.03 5.87 -10.26
N ILE A 110 -10.03 6.47 -9.64
CA ILE A 110 -9.30 7.64 -10.17
C ILE A 110 -8.56 7.30 -11.46
N ILE A 111 -7.96 6.12 -11.58
CA ILE A 111 -7.22 5.71 -12.78
C ILE A 111 -8.16 5.42 -13.95
N THR A 112 -9.35 4.88 -13.66
CA THR A 112 -10.30 4.46 -14.69
C THR A 112 -11.30 5.54 -15.12
N HIS A 113 -11.34 6.67 -14.43
CA HIS A 113 -12.29 7.76 -14.67
C HIS A 113 -11.62 9.03 -15.20
#